data_AF-A0A0G4K774-F1
#
_entry.id   AF-A0A0G4K774-F1
#
_cell.length_a   1.000
_cell.length_b   1.000
_cell.length_c   1.000
_cell.angle_alpha   90.00
_cell.angle_beta   90.00
_cell.angle_gamma   90.00
#
_symmetry.space_group_name_H-M   'P 1'
#
loop_
_entity.id
_entity.type
_entity.pdbx_description
1 polymer ?
#
loop_
_entity_poly.entity_id
_entity_poly.type
_entity_poly.pdbx_seq_one_letter_code
_entity_poly.pdbx_strand_id
1 'polypeptide(L)'
;MKKYKPATKEELRELVFKDGIKLDCVDTSLITDMSYLFHKSKRKDFEGIEDWDVSNVEDMSYMFASMDFNFILDLSRIDFNPNLNNWNVSKVKKMNNMFAYCSIFNQPLDKWDTSNVEDMSFMFNLAKNFNQPLNNWNVSKVKDMRGMFKLAESFNQPLDKWDTSNVEDMSFMFNLAKNFNQPLNNWNISKVEDLSNMFSCCTFFNQPLNDWDVSNVKNMEDLFNSCENFNQPLDKWNVSNVENMCRMFDDCKKFDQPLNSWNVSNVNYMSCMFFSAESFNQPLDKWNTKKVTNIEFMFRYAENFDHYESLENWNLDKLKDITLICDDENKLHTRLKIYMQAFYPKEDYITITKDNVKEIYNLIAKDKNRRIVRLRKKLEEDFSSEL
;
A
#
# COMPACT_ATOMS: atom_id res chain seq x y z
N MET A 1 37.65 -26.69 14.05
CA MET A 1 37.67 -26.31 15.49
C MET A 1 37.33 -24.83 15.57
N LYS A 2 36.32 -24.45 16.37
CA LYS A 2 35.97 -23.04 16.57
C LYS A 2 37.15 -22.32 17.23
N LYS A 3 37.60 -21.21 16.65
CA LYS A 3 38.77 -20.42 17.08
C LYS A 3 38.38 -19.15 17.82
N TYR A 4 37.21 -18.59 17.48
CA TYR A 4 36.70 -17.36 18.07
C TYR A 4 35.36 -17.65 18.75
N LYS A 5 35.14 -17.06 19.93
CA LYS A 5 33.89 -17.17 20.69
C LYS A 5 33.52 -15.79 21.23
N PRO A 6 32.97 -14.90 20.39
CA PRO A 6 32.53 -13.58 20.83
C PRO A 6 31.44 -13.71 21.91
N ALA A 7 31.57 -12.93 22.97
CA ALA A 7 30.58 -12.82 24.04
C ALA A 7 29.55 -11.71 23.76
N THR A 8 29.86 -10.78 22.86
CA THR A 8 28.99 -9.65 22.49
C THR A 8 28.77 -9.54 20.98
N LYS A 9 27.73 -8.81 20.58
CA LYS A 9 27.44 -8.50 19.18
C LYS A 9 28.59 -7.70 18.55
N GLU A 10 29.19 -6.79 19.31
CA GLU A 10 30.31 -5.94 18.86
C GLU A 10 31.55 -6.78 18.55
N GLU A 11 31.90 -7.73 19.42
CA GLU A 11 33.00 -8.67 19.17
C GLU A 11 32.72 -9.55 17.94
N LEU A 12 31.50 -10.06 17.79
CA LEU A 12 31.12 -10.82 16.59
C LEU A 12 31.23 -9.95 15.32
N ARG A 13 30.79 -8.69 15.40
CA ARG A 13 30.86 -7.74 14.28
C ARG A 13 32.31 -7.47 13.89
N GLU A 14 33.23 -7.28 14.83
CA GLU A 14 34.65 -7.12 14.52
C GLU A 14 35.21 -8.31 13.73
N LEU A 15 34.81 -9.54 14.08
CA LEU A 15 35.22 -10.76 13.37
C LEU A 15 34.60 -10.84 11.97
N VAL A 16 33.33 -10.46 11.82
CA VAL A 16 32.64 -10.42 10.52
C VAL A 16 33.31 -9.45 9.56
N PHE A 17 33.80 -8.30 10.05
CA PHE A 17 34.45 -7.26 9.25
C PHE A 17 35.94 -7.50 9.01
N LYS A 18 36.55 -8.49 9.67
CA LYS A 18 37.97 -8.78 9.55
C LYS A 18 38.25 -9.74 8.39
N ASP A 19 39.13 -9.30 7.50
CA ASP A 19 39.60 -10.12 6.38
C ASP A 19 40.30 -11.41 6.86
N GLY A 20 40.10 -12.49 6.10
CA GLY A 20 40.75 -13.78 6.34
C GLY A 20 40.14 -14.64 7.45
N ILE A 21 39.14 -14.14 8.18
CA ILE A 21 38.36 -14.97 9.12
C ILE A 21 37.26 -15.71 8.34
N LYS A 22 37.31 -17.05 8.35
CA LYS A 22 36.21 -17.91 7.88
C LYS A 22 35.09 -17.96 8.91
N LEU A 23 33.83 -18.02 8.47
CA LEU A 23 32.69 -18.00 9.42
C LEU A 23 32.53 -19.33 10.17
N ASP A 24 32.96 -20.44 9.57
CA ASP A 24 33.01 -21.78 10.19
C ASP A 24 33.79 -21.81 11.52
N CYS A 25 34.75 -20.92 11.72
CA CYS A 25 35.62 -20.88 12.89
C CYS A 25 35.10 -19.98 14.02
N VAL A 26 33.95 -19.34 13.85
CA VAL A 26 33.31 -18.50 14.86
C VAL A 26 32.19 -19.28 15.57
N ASP A 27 32.25 -19.32 16.90
CA ASP A 27 31.23 -19.88 17.78
C ASP A 27 30.27 -18.77 18.23
N THR A 28 29.06 -18.75 17.67
CA THR A 28 28.03 -17.74 17.93
C THR A 28 27.08 -18.11 19.08
N SER A 29 27.32 -19.22 19.79
CA SER A 29 26.40 -19.76 20.80
C SER A 29 26.05 -18.82 21.96
N LEU A 30 26.87 -17.79 22.22
CA LEU A 30 26.61 -16.79 23.28
C LEU A 30 25.82 -15.56 22.79
N ILE A 31 25.63 -15.42 21.48
CA ILE A 31 25.08 -14.21 20.87
C ILE A 31 23.56 -14.25 20.90
N THR A 32 22.96 -13.21 21.45
CA THR A 32 21.49 -13.03 21.54
C THR A 32 20.96 -11.97 20.58
N ASP A 33 21.83 -11.13 20.01
CA ASP A 33 21.47 -10.03 19.11
C ASP A 33 22.40 -10.05 17.90
N MET A 34 21.84 -10.27 16.72
CA MET A 34 22.52 -10.22 15.42
C MET A 34 21.99 -9.07 14.55
N SER A 35 21.27 -8.12 15.14
CA SER A 35 20.77 -6.96 14.42
C SER A 35 21.90 -6.20 13.73
N TYR A 36 21.68 -5.83 12.47
CA TYR A 36 22.64 -5.14 11.62
C TYR A 36 23.99 -5.84 11.45
N LEU A 37 24.16 -7.11 11.83
CA LEU A 37 25.49 -7.74 11.97
C LEU A 37 26.36 -7.61 10.72
N PHE A 38 25.79 -7.82 9.53
CA PHE A 38 26.51 -7.66 8.25
C PHE A 38 26.26 -6.30 7.60
N HIS A 39 25.38 -5.44 8.13
CA HIS A 39 25.09 -4.13 7.54
C HIS A 39 26.37 -3.31 7.31
N LYS A 40 26.60 -2.87 6.07
CA LYS A 40 27.82 -2.17 5.58
C LYS A 40 29.11 -3.01 5.62
N SER A 41 29.02 -4.32 5.83
CA SER A 41 30.17 -5.22 5.70
C SER A 41 30.67 -5.24 4.26
N LYS A 42 31.99 -5.40 4.09
CA LYS A 42 32.63 -5.63 2.78
C LYS A 42 32.87 -7.13 2.51
N ARG A 43 32.51 -8.01 3.45
CA ARG A 43 32.73 -9.47 3.40
C ARG A 43 31.97 -10.10 2.25
N LYS A 44 32.67 -10.78 1.34
CA LYS A 44 32.09 -11.47 0.17
C LYS A 44 31.88 -12.98 0.32
N ASP A 45 32.53 -13.58 1.30
CA ASP A 45 32.50 -15.01 1.56
C ASP A 45 31.67 -15.30 2.80
N PHE A 46 30.67 -16.17 2.62
CA PHE A 46 29.73 -16.62 3.65
C PHE A 46 29.85 -18.12 3.95
N GLU A 47 30.87 -18.81 3.42
CA GLU A 47 31.11 -20.23 3.71
C GLU A 47 31.20 -20.48 5.22
N GLY A 48 30.42 -21.46 5.70
CA GLY A 48 30.35 -21.85 7.12
C GLY A 48 29.38 -21.05 7.97
N ILE A 49 28.64 -20.09 7.39
CA ILE A 49 27.56 -19.38 8.10
C ILE A 49 26.38 -20.31 8.42
N GLU A 50 26.17 -21.33 7.59
CA GLU A 50 25.16 -22.38 7.76
C GLU A 50 25.36 -23.19 9.06
N ASP A 51 26.58 -23.23 9.59
CA ASP A 51 26.98 -23.94 10.82
C ASP A 51 26.97 -23.05 12.08
N TRP A 52 26.46 -21.83 11.97
CA TRP A 52 26.31 -20.95 13.14
C TRP A 52 25.21 -21.43 14.08
N ASP A 53 25.52 -21.44 15.37
CA ASP A 53 24.50 -21.64 16.41
C ASP A 53 23.81 -20.30 16.68
N VAL A 54 22.59 -20.18 16.18
CA VAL A 54 21.73 -19.00 16.37
C VAL A 54 20.58 -19.28 17.37
N SER A 55 20.62 -20.40 18.09
CA SER A 55 19.53 -20.84 18.98
C SER A 55 19.28 -19.93 20.19
N ASN A 56 20.18 -19.00 20.47
CA ASN A 56 20.04 -17.99 21.51
C ASN A 56 19.69 -16.60 20.97
N VAL A 57 19.62 -16.41 19.65
CA VAL A 57 19.35 -15.11 19.03
C VAL A 57 17.88 -14.74 19.18
N GLU A 58 17.62 -13.53 19.68
CA GLU A 58 16.30 -12.92 19.82
C GLU A 58 16.05 -11.81 18.79
N ASP A 59 17.10 -11.20 18.22
CA ASP A 59 16.99 -10.07 17.29
C ASP A 59 17.86 -10.30 16.05
N MET A 60 17.25 -10.37 14.87
CA MET A 60 17.91 -10.48 13.56
C MET A 60 17.58 -9.29 12.64
N SER A 61 17.09 -8.19 13.21
CA SER A 61 16.68 -7.01 12.45
C SER A 61 17.83 -6.50 11.56
N TYR A 62 17.58 -6.29 10.27
CA TYR A 62 18.58 -5.79 9.31
C TYR A 62 19.87 -6.64 9.18
N MET A 63 19.90 -7.88 9.68
CA MET A 63 21.14 -8.68 9.76
C MET A 63 21.89 -8.75 8.42
N PHE A 64 21.18 -8.97 7.32
CA PHE A 64 21.72 -9.03 5.94
C PHE A 64 21.20 -7.90 5.04
N ALA A 65 20.62 -6.84 5.61
CA ALA A 65 20.09 -5.75 4.81
C ALA A 65 21.16 -5.13 3.89
N SER A 66 20.82 -5.00 2.61
CA SER A 66 21.63 -4.39 1.56
C SER A 66 22.93 -5.12 1.22
N MET A 67 23.02 -6.44 1.46
CA MET A 67 24.19 -7.22 1.04
C MET A 67 24.39 -7.23 -0.49
N ASP A 68 23.34 -7.02 -1.27
CA ASP A 68 23.38 -7.04 -2.75
C ASP A 68 23.10 -5.66 -3.37
N PHE A 69 23.00 -4.59 -2.55
CA PHE A 69 22.48 -3.29 -3.01
C PHE A 69 23.57 -2.27 -3.30
N ASN A 70 23.55 -1.70 -4.51
CA ASN A 70 24.49 -0.67 -4.95
C ASN A 70 23.73 0.61 -5.31
N PHE A 71 23.80 1.65 -4.47
CA PHE A 71 23.35 2.98 -4.88
C PHE A 71 24.42 3.64 -5.73
N ILE A 72 25.65 3.80 -5.22
CA ILE A 72 26.77 4.47 -5.87
C ILE A 72 28.08 3.98 -5.19
N LEU A 73 28.73 2.95 -5.74
CA LEU A 73 30.19 2.68 -5.67
C LEU A 73 30.94 2.27 -4.36
N ASP A 74 30.35 1.95 -3.19
CA ASP A 74 31.16 1.41 -2.06
C ASP A 74 30.46 0.47 -1.06
N LEU A 75 29.38 -0.21 -1.48
CA LEU A 75 28.83 -1.34 -0.72
C LEU A 75 29.18 -2.66 -1.42
N SER A 76 29.30 -3.73 -0.64
CA SER A 76 29.64 -5.05 -1.15
C SER A 76 28.64 -5.48 -2.21
N ARG A 77 29.13 -5.70 -3.43
CA ARG A 77 28.35 -6.23 -4.55
C ARG A 77 28.40 -7.75 -4.49
N ILE A 78 27.70 -8.33 -3.53
CA ILE A 78 27.70 -9.78 -3.33
C ILE A 78 26.37 -10.31 -3.82
N ASP A 79 26.43 -11.55 -4.27
CA ASP A 79 25.28 -12.37 -4.56
C ASP A 79 24.93 -13.11 -3.26
N PHE A 80 24.34 -12.43 -2.26
CA PHE A 80 23.99 -13.03 -0.98
C PHE A 80 22.88 -14.06 -1.15
N ASN A 81 23.26 -15.34 -1.15
CA ASN A 81 22.33 -16.45 -1.29
C ASN A 81 22.73 -17.72 -0.49
N PRO A 82 23.30 -17.64 0.73
CA PRO A 82 23.64 -18.82 1.51
C PRO A 82 22.39 -19.54 2.03
N ASN A 83 22.44 -20.87 2.14
CA ASN A 83 21.33 -21.68 2.64
C ASN A 83 21.30 -21.64 4.18
N LEU A 84 20.28 -21.01 4.74
CA LEU A 84 20.10 -20.80 6.18
C LEU A 84 18.98 -21.69 6.77
N ASN A 85 18.45 -22.65 6.01
CA ASN A 85 17.27 -23.43 6.42
C ASN A 85 17.52 -24.31 7.65
N ASN A 86 18.78 -24.60 8.00
CA ASN A 86 19.13 -25.41 9.16
C ASN A 86 19.23 -24.61 10.47
N TRP A 87 19.09 -23.29 10.42
CA TRP A 87 19.15 -22.43 11.60
C TRP A 87 17.95 -22.64 12.53
N ASN A 88 18.25 -22.75 13.84
CA ASN A 88 17.23 -22.73 14.88
C ASN A 88 16.89 -21.29 15.27
N VAL A 89 15.85 -20.73 14.64
CA VAL A 89 15.39 -19.35 14.89
C VAL A 89 14.25 -19.26 15.92
N SER A 90 13.98 -20.34 16.67
CA SER A 90 12.81 -20.43 17.57
C SER A 90 12.74 -19.37 18.67
N LYS A 91 13.84 -18.69 19.02
CA LYS A 91 13.86 -17.59 19.99
C LYS A 91 13.78 -16.19 19.37
N VAL A 92 13.88 -16.09 18.06
CA VAL A 92 13.91 -14.80 17.36
C VAL A 92 12.53 -14.13 17.49
N LYS A 93 12.55 -12.86 17.92
CA LYS A 93 11.39 -11.99 18.08
C LYS A 93 11.30 -10.94 16.98
N LYS A 94 12.43 -10.53 16.40
CA LYS A 94 12.47 -9.50 15.35
C LYS A 94 13.26 -9.97 14.13
N MET A 95 12.61 -9.90 12.97
CA MET A 95 13.20 -10.23 11.66
C MET A 95 13.03 -9.09 10.64
N ASN A 96 12.62 -7.90 11.10
CA ASN A 96 12.38 -6.79 10.20
C ASN A 96 13.63 -6.44 9.39
N ASN A 97 13.43 -6.24 8.08
CA ASN A 97 14.47 -5.94 7.11
C ASN A 97 15.61 -6.97 7.00
N MET A 98 15.48 -8.19 7.56
CA MET A 98 16.58 -9.15 7.64
C MET A 98 17.24 -9.42 6.28
N PHE A 99 16.46 -9.54 5.20
CA PHE A 99 16.92 -9.76 3.82
C PHE A 99 16.56 -8.58 2.88
N ALA A 100 16.30 -7.40 3.44
CA ALA A 100 15.95 -6.25 2.64
C ALA A 100 17.08 -5.93 1.64
N TYR A 101 16.73 -5.75 0.36
CA TYR A 101 17.63 -5.49 -0.74
C TYR A 101 18.61 -6.63 -1.09
N CYS A 102 18.40 -7.85 -0.59
CA CYS A 102 19.10 -9.06 -1.06
C CYS A 102 18.44 -9.59 -2.34
N SER A 103 18.64 -8.88 -3.45
CA SER A 103 17.84 -9.05 -4.67
C SER A 103 17.85 -10.46 -5.26
N ILE A 104 18.94 -11.21 -5.05
CA ILE A 104 19.09 -12.56 -5.61
C ILE A 104 18.76 -13.68 -4.61
N PHE A 105 18.53 -13.34 -3.33
CA PHE A 105 18.28 -14.31 -2.28
C PHE A 105 17.02 -15.12 -2.59
N ASN A 106 17.15 -16.45 -2.62
CA ASN A 106 16.08 -17.38 -2.94
C ASN A 106 16.32 -18.77 -2.33
N GLN A 107 16.80 -18.82 -1.08
CA GLN A 107 17.02 -20.08 -0.37
C GLN A 107 15.81 -20.48 0.49
N PRO A 108 15.55 -21.78 0.66
CA PRO A 108 14.42 -22.25 1.46
C PRO A 108 14.58 -21.83 2.93
N LEU A 109 13.45 -21.50 3.56
CA LEU A 109 13.35 -21.11 4.97
C LEU A 109 12.19 -21.85 5.68
N ASP A 110 11.71 -22.94 5.07
CA ASP A 110 10.50 -23.66 5.47
C ASP A 110 10.64 -24.43 6.79
N LYS A 111 11.87 -24.65 7.27
CA LYS A 111 12.15 -25.31 8.56
C LYS A 111 12.21 -24.34 9.75
N TRP A 112 12.14 -23.04 9.50
CA TRP A 112 12.22 -22.04 10.56
C TRP A 112 10.97 -22.07 11.45
N ASP A 113 11.18 -22.14 12.76
CA ASP A 113 10.13 -21.90 13.75
C ASP A 113 10.01 -20.40 14.02
N THR A 114 9.00 -19.77 13.40
CA THR A 114 8.73 -18.33 13.51
C THR A 114 7.72 -17.99 14.61
N SER A 115 7.32 -18.95 15.45
CA SER A 115 6.23 -18.79 16.43
C SER A 115 6.46 -17.74 17.54
N ASN A 116 7.68 -17.22 17.66
CA ASN A 116 8.03 -16.13 18.58
C ASN A 116 8.29 -14.79 17.90
N VAL A 117 8.23 -14.72 16.57
CA VAL A 117 8.47 -13.47 15.83
C VAL A 117 7.27 -12.52 15.99
N GLU A 118 7.56 -11.28 16.34
CA GLU A 118 6.60 -10.19 16.56
C GLU A 118 6.67 -9.12 15.45
N ASP A 119 7.81 -8.99 14.75
CA ASP A 119 8.03 -8.00 13.69
C ASP A 119 8.72 -8.62 12.47
N MET A 120 8.02 -8.61 11.33
CA MET A 120 8.49 -9.07 10.01
C MET A 120 8.52 -7.94 8.97
N SER A 121 8.39 -6.68 9.41
CA SER A 121 8.31 -5.54 8.50
C SER A 121 9.52 -5.47 7.54
N PHE A 122 9.23 -5.33 6.25
CA PHE A 122 10.22 -5.23 5.17
C PHE A 122 11.23 -6.38 5.06
N MET A 123 10.96 -7.55 5.68
CA MET A 123 11.92 -8.66 5.74
C MET A 123 12.49 -9.07 4.38
N PHE A 124 11.66 -9.10 3.33
CA PHE A 124 12.03 -9.42 1.94
C PHE A 124 11.85 -8.24 0.99
N ASN A 125 11.85 -7.00 1.50
CA ASN A 125 11.74 -5.82 0.66
C ASN A 125 12.86 -5.81 -0.39
N LEU A 126 12.54 -5.68 -1.68
CA LEU A 126 13.50 -5.75 -2.79
C LEU A 126 14.27 -7.08 -2.95
N ALA A 127 13.84 -8.17 -2.30
CA ALA A 127 14.34 -9.52 -2.57
C ALA A 127 13.69 -10.07 -3.86
N LYS A 128 14.04 -9.47 -5.00
CA LYS A 128 13.35 -9.63 -6.30
C LYS A 128 13.17 -11.09 -6.74
N ASN A 129 14.13 -11.96 -6.47
CA ASN A 129 14.11 -13.36 -6.86
C ASN A 129 13.47 -14.30 -5.83
N PHE A 130 13.14 -13.81 -4.64
CA PHE A 130 12.63 -14.64 -3.56
C PHE A 130 11.25 -15.21 -3.90
N ASN A 131 11.14 -16.55 -3.92
CA ASN A 131 9.90 -17.26 -4.24
C ASN A 131 9.84 -18.63 -3.55
N GLN A 132 10.20 -18.69 -2.26
CA GLN A 132 10.27 -19.93 -1.47
C GLN A 132 9.03 -20.13 -0.61
N PRO A 133 8.61 -21.38 -0.35
CA PRO A 133 7.39 -21.66 0.40
C PRO A 133 7.50 -21.22 1.86
N LEU A 134 6.56 -20.37 2.29
CA LEU A 134 6.48 -19.84 3.66
C LEU A 134 5.18 -20.23 4.40
N ASN A 135 4.30 -21.01 3.76
CA ASN A 135 2.95 -21.30 4.28
C ASN A 135 2.95 -22.08 5.61
N ASN A 136 4.09 -22.68 6.00
CA ASN A 136 4.23 -23.39 7.28
C ASN A 136 4.71 -22.50 8.43
N TRP A 137 5.05 -21.23 8.16
CA TRP A 137 5.44 -20.28 9.20
C TRP A 137 4.27 -19.99 10.14
N ASN A 138 4.58 -19.89 11.43
CA ASN A 138 3.62 -19.47 12.44
C ASN A 138 3.77 -17.96 12.66
N VAL A 139 2.85 -17.19 12.07
CA VAL A 139 2.84 -15.71 12.18
C VAL A 139 1.86 -15.18 13.23
N SER A 140 1.29 -16.05 14.08
CA SER A 140 0.23 -15.68 15.02
C SER A 140 0.63 -14.62 16.06
N LYS A 141 1.93 -14.35 16.27
CA LYS A 141 2.41 -13.28 17.16
C LYS A 141 2.86 -12.01 16.43
N VAL A 142 2.92 -12.03 15.10
CA VAL A 142 3.40 -10.91 14.31
C VAL A 142 2.40 -9.76 14.38
N LYS A 143 2.90 -8.57 14.67
CA LYS A 143 2.12 -7.32 14.73
C LYS A 143 2.38 -6.42 13.53
N ASP A 144 3.60 -6.40 13.01
CA ASP A 144 3.97 -5.55 11.87
C ASP A 144 4.43 -6.42 10.68
N MET A 145 3.68 -6.33 9.57
CA MET A 145 3.99 -6.95 8.28
C MET A 145 4.23 -5.91 7.18
N ARG A 146 4.42 -4.64 7.56
CA ARG A 146 4.58 -3.53 6.63
C ARG A 146 5.65 -3.83 5.60
N GLY A 147 5.30 -3.79 4.32
CA GLY A 147 6.25 -3.97 3.22
C GLY A 147 7.01 -5.29 3.19
N MET A 148 6.56 -6.34 3.87
CA MET A 148 7.30 -7.61 3.99
C MET A 148 7.78 -8.17 2.65
N PHE A 149 6.95 -8.09 1.60
CA PHE A 149 7.24 -8.52 0.23
C PHE A 149 7.26 -7.36 -0.78
N LYS A 150 7.43 -6.13 -0.31
CA LYS A 150 7.54 -4.97 -1.21
C LYS A 150 8.65 -5.22 -2.24
N LEU A 151 8.38 -5.02 -3.53
CA LEU A 151 9.33 -5.23 -4.62
C LEU A 151 9.92 -6.67 -4.71
N ALA A 152 9.32 -7.66 -4.05
CA ALA A 152 9.65 -9.08 -4.25
C ALA A 152 8.99 -9.59 -5.53
N GLU A 153 9.49 -9.12 -6.69
CA GLU A 153 8.83 -9.26 -8.00
C GLU A 153 8.48 -10.71 -8.37
N SER A 154 9.26 -11.70 -7.94
CA SER A 154 9.04 -13.13 -8.23
C SER A 154 8.12 -13.86 -7.24
N PHE A 155 7.79 -13.25 -6.11
CA PHE A 155 7.08 -13.93 -5.03
C PHE A 155 5.62 -14.24 -5.40
N ASN A 156 5.27 -15.53 -5.39
CA ASN A 156 3.92 -16.00 -5.68
C ASN A 156 3.63 -17.35 -4.96
N GLN A 157 3.96 -17.42 -3.66
CA GLN A 157 3.77 -18.63 -2.84
C GLN A 157 2.52 -18.51 -1.95
N PRO A 158 1.82 -19.63 -1.69
CA PRO A 158 0.63 -19.61 -0.85
C PRO A 158 0.93 -19.17 0.58
N LEU A 159 0.02 -18.38 1.16
CA LEU A 159 0.07 -17.83 2.52
C LEU A 159 -1.25 -18.05 3.29
N ASP A 160 -2.09 -18.96 2.80
CA ASP A 160 -3.46 -19.18 3.25
C ASP A 160 -3.57 -19.79 4.66
N LYS A 161 -2.47 -20.35 5.20
CA LYS A 161 -2.41 -20.90 6.56
C LYS A 161 -2.00 -19.90 7.64
N TRP A 162 -1.64 -18.69 7.25
CA TRP A 162 -1.18 -17.67 8.18
C TRP A 162 -2.34 -17.16 9.05
N ASP A 163 -2.15 -17.18 10.37
CA ASP A 163 -3.02 -16.51 11.32
C ASP A 163 -2.58 -15.05 11.48
N THR A 164 -3.25 -14.14 10.78
CA THR A 164 -2.94 -12.71 10.79
C THR A 164 -3.72 -11.91 11.85
N SER A 165 -4.44 -12.57 12.77
CA SER A 165 -5.37 -11.92 13.72
C SER A 165 -4.71 -10.96 14.73
N ASN A 166 -3.38 -10.94 14.81
CA ASN A 166 -2.61 -10.03 15.64
C ASN A 166 -1.86 -8.94 14.85
N VAL A 167 -1.96 -8.94 13.52
CA VAL A 167 -1.31 -7.93 12.68
C VAL A 167 -2.07 -6.60 12.78
N GLU A 168 -1.32 -5.53 13.03
CA GLU A 168 -1.81 -4.15 13.21
C GLU A 168 -1.50 -3.28 11.97
N ASP A 169 -0.46 -3.63 11.19
CA ASP A 169 -0.06 -2.90 9.99
C ASP A 169 0.32 -3.86 8.83
N MET A 170 -0.33 -3.66 7.68
CA MET A 170 -0.06 -4.37 6.42
C MET A 170 0.22 -3.41 5.25
N SER A 171 0.45 -2.13 5.52
CA SER A 171 0.75 -1.15 4.48
C SER A 171 1.97 -1.58 3.67
N PHE A 172 1.94 -1.33 2.36
CA PHE A 172 2.96 -1.76 1.39
C PHE A 172 3.25 -3.27 1.29
N MET A 173 2.53 -4.18 1.97
CA MET A 173 2.95 -5.59 2.15
C MET A 173 3.39 -6.28 0.85
N PHE A 174 2.66 -6.09 -0.25
CA PHE A 174 2.95 -6.64 -1.57
C PHE A 174 3.24 -5.55 -2.61
N ASN A 175 3.46 -4.29 -2.21
CA ASN A 175 3.69 -3.19 -3.15
C ASN A 175 4.78 -3.54 -4.18
N LEU A 176 4.46 -3.48 -5.48
CA LEU A 176 5.33 -3.85 -6.60
C LEU A 176 5.76 -5.33 -6.65
N ALA A 177 5.10 -6.23 -5.91
CA ALA A 177 5.23 -7.68 -6.06
C ALA A 177 4.40 -8.15 -7.27
N LYS A 178 4.90 -7.84 -8.48
CA LYS A 178 4.16 -7.93 -9.75
C LYS A 178 3.46 -9.27 -9.96
N ASN A 179 4.13 -10.38 -9.66
CA ASN A 179 3.63 -11.74 -9.93
C ASN A 179 2.72 -12.30 -8.82
N PHE A 180 2.52 -11.58 -7.72
CA PHE A 180 1.74 -12.10 -6.59
C PHE A 180 0.25 -12.22 -6.95
N ASN A 181 -0.29 -13.43 -6.85
CA ASN A 181 -1.70 -13.72 -7.13
C ASN A 181 -2.18 -14.94 -6.34
N GLN A 182 -2.00 -14.93 -5.02
CA GLN A 182 -2.39 -16.03 -4.12
C GLN A 182 -3.59 -15.67 -3.26
N PRO A 183 -4.47 -16.63 -2.93
CA PRO A 183 -5.67 -16.36 -2.15
C PRO A 183 -5.32 -15.90 -0.73
N LEU A 184 -5.96 -14.80 -0.30
CA LEU A 184 -5.80 -14.20 1.04
C LEU A 184 -7.13 -14.07 1.80
N ASN A 185 -8.20 -14.67 1.28
CA ASN A 185 -9.56 -14.53 1.82
C ASN A 185 -9.71 -15.06 3.26
N ASN A 186 -8.81 -15.94 3.72
CA ASN A 186 -8.82 -16.48 5.08
C ASN A 186 -8.12 -15.57 6.11
N TRP A 187 -7.43 -14.51 5.66
CA TRP A 187 -6.74 -13.61 6.57
C TRP A 187 -7.71 -12.81 7.42
N ASN A 188 -7.41 -12.73 8.70
CA ASN A 188 -8.10 -11.84 9.62
C ASN A 188 -7.34 -10.52 9.69
N ILE A 189 -7.94 -9.46 9.15
CA ILE A 189 -7.36 -8.10 9.15
C ILE A 189 -8.12 -7.14 10.08
N SER A 190 -8.94 -7.64 10.99
CA SER A 190 -9.86 -6.82 11.79
C SER A 190 -9.17 -5.82 12.73
N LYS A 191 -7.84 -5.90 12.91
CA LYS A 191 -7.05 -4.95 13.70
C LYS A 191 -6.29 -3.93 12.86
N VAL A 192 -6.25 -4.10 11.55
CA VAL A 192 -5.44 -3.26 10.66
C VAL A 192 -6.12 -1.91 10.45
N GLU A 193 -5.38 -0.82 10.69
CA GLU A 193 -5.86 0.54 10.45
C GLU A 193 -5.36 1.13 9.11
N ASP A 194 -4.23 0.62 8.59
CA ASP A 194 -3.58 1.12 7.38
C ASP A 194 -3.34 -0.02 6.37
N LEU A 195 -4.03 0.06 5.22
CA LEU A 195 -3.84 -0.82 4.07
C LEU A 195 -3.18 -0.11 2.88
N SER A 196 -2.66 1.11 3.08
CA SER A 196 -2.14 1.92 1.99
C SER A 196 -1.04 1.19 1.23
N ASN A 197 -1.10 1.30 -0.10
CA ASN A 197 -0.16 0.70 -1.04
C ASN A 197 -0.05 -0.84 -0.97
N MET A 198 -0.90 -1.56 -0.21
CA MET A 198 -0.69 -2.99 0.08
C MET A 198 -0.52 -3.83 -1.21
N PHE A 199 -1.34 -3.57 -2.24
CA PHE A 199 -1.24 -4.23 -3.54
C PHE A 199 -0.83 -3.29 -4.68
N SER A 200 -0.41 -2.06 -4.39
CA SER A 200 -0.02 -1.12 -5.46
C SER A 200 1.03 -1.74 -6.40
N CYS A 201 0.77 -1.73 -7.70
CA CYS A 201 1.52 -2.34 -8.80
C CYS A 201 1.63 -3.88 -8.76
N CYS A 202 0.72 -4.58 -8.07
CA CYS A 202 0.53 -6.03 -8.21
C CYS A 202 -0.27 -6.35 -9.47
N THR A 203 0.36 -6.23 -10.64
CA THR A 203 -0.34 -6.29 -11.93
C THR A 203 -1.09 -7.60 -12.20
N PHE A 204 -0.68 -8.73 -11.60
CA PHE A 204 -1.36 -10.03 -11.73
C PHE A 204 -2.41 -10.32 -10.65
N PHE A 205 -2.52 -9.49 -9.62
CA PHE A 205 -3.40 -9.77 -8.48
C PHE A 205 -4.88 -9.67 -8.86
N ASN A 206 -5.63 -10.75 -8.63
CA ASN A 206 -7.07 -10.80 -8.87
C ASN A 206 -7.75 -11.85 -7.97
N GLN A 207 -7.53 -11.75 -6.66
CA GLN A 207 -8.02 -12.71 -5.66
C GLN A 207 -9.16 -12.13 -4.83
N PRO A 208 -10.13 -12.96 -4.40
CA PRO A 208 -11.29 -12.48 -3.65
C PRO A 208 -10.88 -11.95 -2.27
N LEU A 209 -11.35 -10.75 -1.94
CA LEU A 209 -11.12 -10.08 -0.65
C LEU A 209 -12.42 -9.62 0.04
N ASN A 210 -13.59 -9.95 -0.53
CA ASN A 210 -14.88 -9.41 -0.11
C ASN A 210 -15.26 -9.79 1.34
N ASP A 211 -14.68 -10.87 1.89
CA ASP A 211 -14.96 -11.34 3.24
C ASP A 211 -14.03 -10.74 4.31
N TRP A 212 -13.11 -9.85 3.93
CA TRP A 212 -12.27 -9.12 4.88
C TRP A 212 -13.08 -8.13 5.73
N ASP A 213 -12.83 -8.13 7.05
CA ASP A 213 -13.33 -7.10 7.95
C ASP A 213 -12.45 -5.85 7.90
N VAL A 214 -12.77 -4.92 7.01
CA VAL A 214 -12.08 -3.62 6.87
C VAL A 214 -12.65 -2.53 7.79
N SER A 215 -13.51 -2.87 8.76
CA SER A 215 -14.24 -1.87 9.54
C SER A 215 -13.36 -0.96 10.40
N ASN A 216 -12.12 -1.36 10.73
CA ASN A 216 -11.15 -0.54 11.45
C ASN A 216 -10.18 0.23 10.54
N VAL A 217 -10.22 0.00 9.22
CA VAL A 217 -9.30 0.64 8.28
C VAL A 217 -9.64 2.12 8.14
N LYS A 218 -8.61 2.97 8.27
CA LYS A 218 -8.67 4.43 8.09
C LYS A 218 -8.01 4.87 6.78
N ASN A 219 -6.98 4.15 6.32
CA ASN A 219 -6.20 4.52 5.14
C ASN A 219 -6.23 3.41 4.08
N MET A 220 -6.74 3.74 2.89
CA MET A 220 -6.76 2.88 1.68
C MET A 220 -6.07 3.55 0.49
N GLU A 221 -5.22 4.56 0.73
CA GLU A 221 -4.46 5.22 -0.32
C GLU A 221 -3.66 4.23 -1.15
N ASP A 222 -3.78 4.29 -2.47
CA ASP A 222 -3.08 3.42 -3.42
C ASP A 222 -3.31 1.90 -3.20
N LEU A 223 -4.36 1.47 -2.49
CA LEU A 223 -4.53 0.06 -2.12
C LEU A 223 -4.40 -0.88 -3.33
N PHE A 224 -5.06 -0.54 -4.45
CA PHE A 224 -5.01 -1.31 -5.69
C PHE A 224 -4.39 -0.52 -6.86
N ASN A 225 -3.72 0.61 -6.64
CA ASN A 225 -3.12 1.41 -7.71
C ASN A 225 -2.29 0.53 -8.69
N SER A 226 -2.52 0.61 -10.00
CA SER A 226 -1.91 -0.22 -11.05
C SER A 226 -2.08 -1.74 -10.85
N CYS A 227 -3.12 -2.19 -10.15
CA CYS A 227 -3.57 -3.59 -10.20
C CYS A 227 -4.41 -3.83 -11.46
N GLU A 228 -3.75 -3.85 -12.62
CA GLU A 228 -4.42 -3.87 -13.93
C GLU A 228 -5.44 -5.01 -14.10
N ASN A 229 -5.23 -6.15 -13.44
CA ASN A 229 -6.10 -7.33 -13.54
C ASN A 229 -7.18 -7.43 -12.45
N PHE A 230 -7.17 -6.56 -11.44
CA PHE A 230 -8.06 -6.67 -10.29
C PHE A 230 -9.51 -6.33 -10.67
N ASN A 231 -10.43 -7.27 -10.48
CA ASN A 231 -11.86 -7.06 -10.71
C ASN A 231 -12.71 -7.96 -9.79
N GLN A 232 -12.43 -7.92 -8.48
CA GLN A 232 -13.12 -8.73 -7.48
C GLN A 232 -14.11 -7.91 -6.67
N PRO A 233 -15.26 -8.48 -6.28
CA PRO A 233 -16.28 -7.75 -5.53
C PRO A 233 -15.75 -7.27 -4.18
N LEU A 234 -16.15 -6.06 -3.79
CA LEU A 234 -15.83 -5.40 -2.52
C LEU A 234 -17.08 -4.80 -1.85
N ASP A 235 -18.26 -5.22 -2.28
CA ASP A 235 -19.56 -4.66 -1.89
C ASP A 235 -19.91 -4.91 -0.41
N LYS A 236 -19.29 -5.91 0.23
CA LYS A 236 -19.48 -6.22 1.66
C LYS A 236 -18.58 -5.40 2.59
N TRP A 237 -17.60 -4.68 2.06
CA TRP A 237 -16.66 -3.92 2.88
C TRP A 237 -17.36 -2.78 3.64
N ASN A 238 -17.18 -2.76 4.96
CA ASN A 238 -17.60 -1.63 5.78
C ASN A 238 -16.53 -0.53 5.78
N VAL A 239 -16.60 0.39 4.82
CA VAL A 239 -15.63 1.50 4.70
C VAL A 239 -15.99 2.74 5.53
N SER A 240 -16.89 2.64 6.50
CA SER A 240 -17.42 3.82 7.22
C SER A 240 -16.37 4.61 8.02
N ASN A 241 -15.25 3.97 8.37
CA ASN A 241 -14.14 4.59 9.10
C ASN A 241 -13.02 5.10 8.19
N VAL A 242 -13.05 4.80 6.89
CA VAL A 242 -12.00 5.21 5.95
C VAL A 242 -11.99 6.74 5.78
N GLU A 243 -10.80 7.32 5.86
CA GLU A 243 -10.53 8.76 5.76
C GLU A 243 -9.81 9.13 4.46
N ASN A 244 -9.04 8.20 3.88
CA ASN A 244 -8.23 8.44 2.68
C ASN A 244 -8.41 7.29 1.67
N MET A 245 -8.86 7.63 0.45
CA MET A 245 -9.02 6.74 -0.70
C MET A 245 -8.30 7.27 -1.95
N CYS A 246 -7.31 8.15 -1.78
CA CYS A 246 -6.51 8.67 -2.90
C CYS A 246 -5.94 7.52 -3.74
N ARG A 247 -6.07 7.61 -5.08
CA ARG A 247 -5.52 6.63 -6.03
C ARG A 247 -5.89 5.17 -5.77
N MET A 248 -6.96 4.89 -5.01
CA MET A 248 -7.28 3.52 -4.56
C MET A 248 -7.40 2.52 -5.73
N PHE A 249 -7.99 2.95 -6.86
CA PHE A 249 -8.15 2.19 -8.09
C PHE A 249 -7.52 2.91 -9.30
N ASP A 250 -6.52 3.77 -9.06
CA ASP A 250 -5.73 4.38 -10.14
C ASP A 250 -5.13 3.28 -11.02
N ASP A 251 -5.27 3.36 -12.34
CA ASP A 251 -4.75 2.40 -13.32
C ASP A 251 -5.23 0.94 -13.09
N CYS A 252 -6.35 0.74 -12.37
CA CYS A 252 -7.06 -0.54 -12.27
C CYS A 252 -7.92 -0.79 -13.52
N LYS A 253 -7.25 -1.02 -14.66
CA LYS A 253 -7.88 -1.06 -15.99
C LYS A 253 -9.13 -1.95 -16.10
N LYS A 254 -9.17 -3.09 -15.39
CA LYS A 254 -10.30 -4.05 -15.45
C LYS A 254 -11.35 -3.88 -14.36
N PHE A 255 -11.16 -2.98 -13.40
CA PHE A 255 -12.04 -2.87 -12.25
C PHE A 255 -13.38 -2.25 -12.63
N ASP A 256 -14.47 -3.01 -12.44
CA ASP A 256 -15.84 -2.57 -12.72
C ASP A 256 -16.83 -3.22 -11.72
N GLN A 257 -16.55 -3.07 -10.43
CA GLN A 257 -17.35 -3.69 -9.36
C GLN A 257 -18.22 -2.65 -8.65
N PRO A 258 -19.45 -3.02 -8.24
CA PRO A 258 -20.39 -2.08 -7.64
C PRO A 258 -19.89 -1.58 -6.28
N LEU A 259 -19.72 -0.26 -6.14
CA LEU A 259 -19.29 0.42 -4.90
C LEU A 259 -20.37 1.32 -4.30
N ASN A 260 -21.56 1.39 -4.91
CA ASN A 260 -22.62 2.32 -4.52
C ASN A 260 -23.17 2.05 -3.11
N SER A 261 -22.95 0.86 -2.53
CA SER A 261 -23.36 0.54 -1.15
C SER A 261 -22.44 1.15 -0.07
N TRP A 262 -21.26 1.65 -0.45
CA TRP A 262 -20.24 2.12 0.49
C TRP A 262 -20.66 3.38 1.25
N ASN A 263 -20.46 3.36 2.57
CA ASN A 263 -20.60 4.55 3.40
C ASN A 263 -19.30 5.36 3.41
N VAL A 264 -19.15 6.29 2.47
CA VAL A 264 -17.96 7.16 2.36
C VAL A 264 -18.04 8.44 3.21
N SER A 265 -18.94 8.51 4.20
CA SER A 265 -19.21 9.75 4.95
C SER A 265 -18.08 10.26 5.84
N ASN A 266 -17.04 9.42 6.05
CA ASN A 266 -15.83 9.80 6.77
C ASN A 266 -14.65 10.19 5.85
N VAL A 267 -14.75 9.94 4.55
CA VAL A 267 -13.63 10.14 3.60
C VAL A 267 -13.37 11.63 3.37
N ASN A 268 -12.10 12.02 3.47
CA ASN A 268 -11.61 13.38 3.25
C ASN A 268 -10.94 13.56 1.88
N TYR A 269 -10.33 12.50 1.33
CA TYR A 269 -9.52 12.55 0.13
C TYR A 269 -9.86 11.41 -0.85
N MET A 270 -10.18 11.76 -2.10
CA MET A 270 -10.50 10.84 -3.21
C MET A 270 -9.82 11.26 -4.52
N SER A 271 -8.72 12.03 -4.46
CA SER A 271 -8.00 12.44 -5.67
C SER A 271 -7.51 11.22 -6.43
N CYS A 272 -7.70 11.23 -7.75
CA CYS A 272 -7.30 10.17 -8.68
C CYS A 272 -7.88 8.78 -8.34
N MET A 273 -8.98 8.68 -7.57
CA MET A 273 -9.47 7.37 -7.08
C MET A 273 -9.72 6.36 -8.22
N PHE A 274 -10.20 6.82 -9.38
CA PHE A 274 -10.44 6.03 -10.59
C PHE A 274 -9.67 6.58 -11.81
N PHE A 275 -8.54 7.27 -11.58
CA PHE A 275 -7.70 7.74 -12.68
C PHE A 275 -7.25 6.56 -13.54
N SER A 276 -7.39 6.62 -14.86
CA SER A 276 -7.05 5.50 -15.77
C SER A 276 -7.74 4.15 -15.43
N ALA A 277 -8.84 4.15 -14.67
CA ALA A 277 -9.64 2.95 -14.44
C ALA A 277 -10.56 2.70 -15.65
N GLU A 278 -9.95 2.28 -16.77
CA GLU A 278 -10.57 2.22 -18.11
C GLU A 278 -11.96 1.55 -18.14
N SER A 279 -12.13 0.45 -17.40
CA SER A 279 -13.39 -0.32 -17.37
C SER A 279 -14.44 0.19 -16.38
N PHE A 280 -14.08 1.06 -15.43
CA PHE A 280 -14.98 1.42 -14.34
C PHE A 280 -16.20 2.18 -14.83
N ASN A 281 -17.39 1.58 -14.68
CA ASN A 281 -18.65 2.20 -15.09
C ASN A 281 -19.78 1.85 -14.13
N GLN A 282 -19.63 2.24 -12.86
CA GLN A 282 -20.62 1.98 -11.81
C GLN A 282 -21.18 3.29 -11.25
N PRO A 283 -22.48 3.35 -10.88
CA PRO A 283 -23.08 4.53 -10.29
C PRO A 283 -22.62 4.76 -8.84
N LEU A 284 -22.55 6.03 -8.42
CA LEU A 284 -22.06 6.48 -7.10
C LEU A 284 -23.05 7.44 -6.39
N ASP A 285 -24.35 7.32 -6.67
CA ASP A 285 -25.41 8.23 -6.22
C ASP A 285 -25.74 8.14 -4.72
N LYS A 286 -25.37 7.05 -4.06
CA LYS A 286 -25.62 6.85 -2.62
C LYS A 286 -24.48 7.35 -1.74
N TRP A 287 -23.39 7.82 -2.33
CA TRP A 287 -22.23 8.29 -1.59
C TRP A 287 -22.51 9.61 -0.86
N ASN A 288 -22.28 9.61 0.45
CA ASN A 288 -22.33 10.82 1.27
C ASN A 288 -20.95 11.49 1.32
N THR A 289 -20.71 12.47 0.46
CA THR A 289 -19.39 13.12 0.32
C THR A 289 -19.17 14.33 1.23
N LYS A 290 -19.96 14.51 2.31
CA LYS A 290 -19.96 15.73 3.15
C LYS A 290 -18.60 16.17 3.72
N LYS A 291 -17.64 15.24 3.86
CA LYS A 291 -16.29 15.50 4.36
C LYS A 291 -15.24 15.63 3.26
N VAL A 292 -15.56 15.23 2.04
CA VAL A 292 -14.60 15.19 0.93
C VAL A 292 -14.08 16.60 0.64
N THR A 293 -12.77 16.72 0.60
CA THR A 293 -12.06 17.98 0.33
C THR A 293 -11.31 17.97 -1.00
N ASN A 294 -11.04 16.79 -1.57
CA ASN A 294 -10.29 16.66 -2.82
C ASN A 294 -10.86 15.52 -3.69
N ILE A 295 -11.23 15.84 -4.93
CA ILE A 295 -11.62 14.90 -6.01
C ILE A 295 -10.89 15.21 -7.34
N GLU A 296 -9.72 15.83 -7.25
CA GLU A 296 -8.84 16.10 -8.39
C GLU A 296 -8.60 14.84 -9.22
N PHE A 297 -8.72 14.96 -10.55
CA PHE A 297 -8.51 13.89 -11.53
C PHE A 297 -9.28 12.58 -11.29
N MET A 298 -10.38 12.61 -10.53
CA MET A 298 -11.04 11.38 -10.03
C MET A 298 -11.37 10.35 -11.13
N PHE A 299 -11.81 10.79 -12.30
CA PHE A 299 -12.22 9.97 -13.45
C PHE A 299 -11.44 10.32 -14.72
N ARG A 300 -10.30 11.00 -14.62
CA ARG A 300 -9.47 11.28 -15.79
C ARG A 300 -8.89 9.97 -16.35
N TYR A 301 -9.01 9.77 -17.65
CA TYR A 301 -8.70 8.54 -18.38
C TYR A 301 -9.56 7.32 -17.97
N ALA A 302 -10.66 7.50 -17.24
CA ALA A 302 -11.65 6.44 -17.01
C ALA A 302 -12.58 6.34 -18.24
N GLU A 303 -12.08 5.71 -19.31
CA GLU A 303 -12.69 5.76 -20.65
C GLU A 303 -14.17 5.34 -20.70
N ASN A 304 -14.56 4.31 -19.94
CA ASN A 304 -15.93 3.81 -19.94
C ASN A 304 -16.85 4.45 -18.90
N PHE A 305 -16.35 5.34 -18.04
CA PHE A 305 -17.20 5.96 -17.01
C PHE A 305 -18.22 6.90 -17.67
N ASP A 306 -19.50 6.53 -17.62
CA ASP A 306 -20.61 7.29 -18.20
C ASP A 306 -21.75 7.53 -17.21
N HIS A 307 -21.53 7.27 -15.92
CA HIS A 307 -22.50 7.46 -14.82
C HIS A 307 -22.37 8.84 -14.13
N TYR A 308 -22.11 9.90 -14.90
CA TYR A 308 -21.92 11.26 -14.35
C TYR A 308 -23.18 11.81 -13.67
N GLU A 309 -24.37 11.36 -14.06
CA GLU A 309 -25.65 11.68 -13.40
C GLU A 309 -25.67 11.24 -11.93
N SER A 310 -24.94 10.16 -11.60
CA SER A 310 -24.88 9.66 -10.23
C SER A 310 -24.16 10.62 -9.27
N LEU A 311 -23.43 11.61 -9.79
CA LEU A 311 -22.67 12.56 -8.98
C LEU A 311 -23.49 13.78 -8.55
N GLU A 312 -24.72 13.96 -9.07
CA GLU A 312 -25.52 15.18 -8.90
C GLU A 312 -25.77 15.55 -7.44
N ASN A 313 -26.04 14.54 -6.60
CA ASN A 313 -26.44 14.69 -5.21
C ASN A 313 -25.26 14.75 -4.22
N TRP A 314 -24.02 14.76 -4.72
CA TRP A 314 -22.85 14.86 -3.85
C TRP A 314 -22.83 16.17 -3.05
N ASN A 315 -22.49 16.07 -1.77
CA ASN A 315 -22.21 17.22 -0.94
C ASN A 315 -20.78 17.71 -1.22
N LEU A 316 -20.66 18.94 -1.72
CA LEU A 316 -19.39 19.54 -2.14
C LEU A 316 -19.02 20.76 -1.29
N ASP A 317 -19.67 20.93 -0.12
CA ASP A 317 -19.50 22.11 0.75
C ASP A 317 -18.06 22.25 1.27
N LYS A 318 -17.38 21.12 1.49
CA LYS A 318 -16.00 21.06 2.00
C LYS A 318 -14.93 21.00 0.92
N LEU A 319 -15.34 20.91 -0.35
CA LEU A 319 -14.43 20.74 -1.47
C LEU A 319 -13.43 21.90 -1.58
N LYS A 320 -12.16 21.55 -1.79
CA LYS A 320 -11.03 22.47 -1.96
C LYS A 320 -10.36 22.33 -3.31
N ASP A 321 -10.45 21.15 -3.92
CA ASP A 321 -9.90 20.85 -5.24
C ASP A 321 -10.84 19.94 -6.06
N ILE A 322 -11.08 20.33 -7.32
CA ILE A 322 -11.87 19.61 -8.34
C ILE A 322 -11.13 19.70 -9.70
N THR A 323 -9.81 19.82 -9.68
CA THR A 323 -9.01 20.00 -10.90
C THR A 323 -9.25 18.83 -11.84
N LEU A 324 -9.79 19.12 -13.03
CA LEU A 324 -9.87 18.20 -14.18
C LEU A 324 -10.44 16.82 -13.78
N ILE A 325 -11.63 16.82 -13.17
CA ILE A 325 -12.30 15.63 -12.63
C ILE A 325 -12.51 14.51 -13.67
N CYS A 326 -12.72 14.84 -14.94
CA CYS A 326 -12.88 13.91 -16.06
C CYS A 326 -12.35 14.52 -17.37
N ASP A 327 -12.29 13.74 -18.45
CA ASP A 327 -11.77 14.21 -19.74
C ASP A 327 -12.79 14.98 -20.59
N ASP A 328 -14.04 14.50 -20.64
CA ASP A 328 -15.12 15.18 -21.34
C ASP A 328 -16.06 15.85 -20.33
N GLU A 329 -15.72 17.08 -19.98
CA GLU A 329 -16.50 17.90 -19.05
C GLU A 329 -17.93 18.16 -19.53
N ASN A 330 -18.23 17.99 -20.83
CA ASN A 330 -19.59 18.16 -21.35
C ASN A 330 -20.56 17.15 -20.77
N LYS A 331 -20.08 15.96 -20.37
CA LYS A 331 -20.88 14.93 -19.70
C LYS A 331 -21.25 15.27 -18.26
N LEU A 332 -20.56 16.22 -17.65
CA LEU A 332 -20.85 16.62 -16.26
C LEU A 332 -22.20 17.33 -16.16
N HIS A 333 -22.92 17.02 -15.09
CA HIS A 333 -24.12 17.74 -14.71
C HIS A 333 -23.82 19.23 -14.41
N THR A 334 -24.80 20.10 -14.69
CA THR A 334 -24.69 21.56 -14.57
C THR A 334 -24.13 22.00 -13.21
N ARG A 335 -24.57 21.39 -12.10
CA ARG A 335 -24.07 21.75 -10.76
C ARG A 335 -22.56 21.55 -10.61
N LEU A 336 -21.99 20.47 -11.16
CA LEU A 336 -20.53 20.24 -11.12
C LEU A 336 -19.78 21.23 -12.00
N LYS A 337 -20.29 21.55 -13.20
CA LYS A 337 -19.72 22.60 -14.06
C LYS A 337 -19.69 23.96 -13.37
N ILE A 338 -20.75 24.30 -12.61
CA ILE A 338 -20.79 25.53 -11.79
C ILE A 338 -19.70 25.52 -10.71
N TYR A 339 -19.46 24.38 -10.07
CA TYR A 339 -18.33 24.22 -9.14
C TYR A 339 -16.99 24.44 -9.84
N MET A 340 -16.76 23.83 -10.99
CA MET A 340 -15.53 24.03 -11.77
C MET A 340 -15.35 25.51 -12.15
N GLN A 341 -16.41 26.18 -12.62
CA GLN A 341 -16.40 27.61 -12.96
C GLN A 341 -16.08 28.50 -11.75
N ALA A 342 -16.63 28.18 -10.57
CA ALA A 342 -16.34 28.91 -9.34
C ALA A 342 -14.89 28.68 -8.85
N PHE A 343 -14.30 27.53 -9.18
CA PHE A 343 -12.95 27.18 -8.77
C PHE A 343 -11.88 27.75 -9.70
N TYR A 344 -12.13 27.75 -11.01
CA TYR A 344 -11.20 28.25 -12.03
C TYR A 344 -11.92 29.26 -12.94
N PRO A 345 -12.14 30.51 -12.48
CA PRO A 345 -12.97 31.50 -13.19
C PRO A 345 -12.36 32.04 -14.49
N LYS A 346 -11.17 31.59 -14.88
CA LYS A 346 -10.51 31.94 -16.15
C LYS A 346 -10.88 30.98 -17.29
N GLU A 347 -11.35 29.79 -16.94
CA GLU A 347 -11.84 28.80 -17.89
C GLU A 347 -13.34 29.00 -18.15
N ASP A 348 -13.87 28.45 -19.24
CA ASP A 348 -15.28 28.48 -19.60
C ASP A 348 -15.89 27.08 -19.48
N TYR A 349 -16.25 26.70 -18.25
CA TYR A 349 -16.92 25.43 -17.96
C TYR A 349 -18.44 25.54 -18.05
N ILE A 350 -18.97 26.75 -17.83
CA ILE A 350 -20.38 27.08 -18.05
C ILE A 350 -20.54 28.57 -18.32
N THR A 351 -21.08 28.89 -19.50
CA THR A 351 -21.43 30.26 -19.85
C THR A 351 -22.71 30.70 -19.14
N ILE A 352 -22.60 31.70 -18.28
CA ILE A 352 -23.74 32.26 -17.52
C ILE A 352 -24.36 33.41 -18.30
N THR A 353 -25.66 33.32 -18.56
CA THR A 353 -26.44 34.27 -19.36
C THR A 353 -27.73 34.64 -18.65
N LYS A 354 -28.42 35.67 -19.17
CA LYS A 354 -29.74 36.09 -18.66
C LYS A 354 -30.78 34.97 -18.70
N ASP A 355 -30.65 34.06 -19.66
CA ASP A 355 -31.64 32.99 -19.89
C ASP A 355 -31.45 31.81 -18.92
N ASN A 356 -30.23 31.57 -18.43
CA ASN A 356 -29.92 30.41 -17.56
C ASN A 356 -29.55 30.76 -16.11
N VAL A 357 -29.31 32.04 -15.78
CA VAL A 357 -28.82 32.45 -14.46
C VAL A 357 -29.76 32.05 -13.31
N LYS A 358 -31.07 32.10 -13.52
CA LYS A 358 -32.06 31.72 -12.49
C LYS A 358 -31.98 30.23 -12.14
N GLU A 359 -31.81 29.37 -13.15
CA GLU A 359 -31.63 27.93 -12.95
C GLU A 359 -30.31 27.65 -12.22
N ILE A 360 -29.21 28.24 -12.71
CA ILE A 360 -27.89 28.14 -12.09
C ILE A 360 -27.93 28.55 -10.62
N TYR A 361 -28.54 29.70 -10.31
CA TYR A 361 -28.66 30.20 -8.94
C TYR A 361 -29.43 29.24 -8.03
N ASN A 362 -30.54 28.67 -8.53
CA ASN A 362 -31.35 27.70 -7.79
C ASN A 362 -30.57 26.41 -7.48
N LEU A 363 -29.78 25.90 -8.44
CA LEU A 363 -28.97 24.68 -8.26
C LEU A 363 -27.96 24.81 -7.12
N ILE A 364 -27.43 26.01 -6.89
CA ILE A 364 -26.40 26.29 -5.87
C ILE A 364 -26.93 27.05 -4.65
N ALA A 365 -28.24 27.27 -4.55
CA ALA A 365 -28.85 28.12 -3.53
C ALA A 365 -28.61 27.63 -2.09
N LYS A 366 -28.40 26.32 -1.91
CA LYS A 366 -28.17 25.70 -0.59
C LYS A 366 -26.70 25.40 -0.30
N ASP A 367 -25.82 25.54 -1.30
CA ASP A 367 -24.40 25.20 -1.17
C ASP A 367 -23.67 26.20 -0.27
N LYS A 368 -22.80 25.68 0.59
CA LYS A 368 -22.06 26.45 1.61
C LYS A 368 -20.59 26.61 1.27
N ASN A 369 -20.13 26.03 0.16
CA ASN A 369 -18.76 26.20 -0.30
C ASN A 369 -18.43 27.69 -0.51
N ARG A 370 -17.29 28.15 0.03
CA ARG A 370 -16.90 29.57 0.00
C ARG A 370 -16.79 30.13 -1.43
N ARG A 371 -16.33 29.33 -2.40
CA ARG A 371 -16.21 29.76 -3.80
C ARG A 371 -17.58 29.91 -4.45
N ILE A 372 -18.51 28.99 -4.16
CA ILE A 372 -19.92 29.06 -4.60
C ILE A 372 -20.67 30.24 -3.99
N VAL A 373 -20.48 30.50 -2.69
CA VAL A 373 -21.06 31.69 -2.03
C VAL A 373 -20.60 32.98 -2.71
N ARG A 374 -19.32 33.07 -3.11
CA ARG A 374 -18.81 34.23 -3.86
C ARG A 374 -19.42 34.33 -5.26
N LEU A 375 -19.54 33.21 -5.97
CA LEU A 375 -20.18 33.18 -7.28
C LEU A 375 -21.63 33.67 -7.18
N ARG A 376 -22.43 33.19 -6.22
CA ARG A 376 -23.81 33.64 -6.02
C ARG A 376 -23.92 35.15 -5.82
N LYS A 377 -23.08 35.75 -4.97
CA LYS A 377 -23.07 37.21 -4.78
C LYS A 377 -22.80 37.95 -6.08
N LYS A 378 -21.85 37.46 -6.87
CA LYS A 378 -21.58 38.02 -8.20
C LYS A 378 -22.78 37.89 -9.13
N LEU A 379 -23.51 36.76 -9.09
CA LEU A 379 -24.73 36.60 -9.88
C LEU A 379 -25.84 37.57 -9.45
N GLU A 380 -26.02 37.78 -8.14
CA GLU A 380 -26.95 38.77 -7.59
C GLU A 380 -26.60 40.20 -8.03
N GLU A 381 -25.32 40.52 -8.17
CA GLU A 381 -24.84 41.81 -8.66
C GLU A 381 -25.05 41.96 -10.18
N ASP A 382 -24.60 40.97 -10.97
CA ASP A 382 -24.55 41.04 -12.44
C ASP A 382 -25.93 40.82 -13.10
N PHE A 383 -26.85 40.10 -12.43
CA PHE A 383 -28.15 39.66 -12.98
C PHE A 383 -29.34 39.97 -12.04
N SER A 384 -29.27 41.08 -11.30
CA SER A 384 -30.30 41.50 -10.34
C SER A 384 -31.72 41.66 -10.90
N SER A 385 -31.88 41.85 -12.22
CA SER A 385 -33.20 41.91 -12.86
C SER A 385 -33.79 40.53 -13.18
N GLU A 386 -32.94 39.53 -13.33
CA GLU A 386 -33.30 38.16 -13.71
C GLU A 386 -33.50 37.23 -12.50
N LEU A 387 -32.84 37.54 -11.37
CA LEU A 387 -32.92 36.84 -10.08
C LEU A 387 -33.96 37.47 -9.15
#